data_AF-A0A2N2JWY4-F1
#
_entry.id   AF-A0A2N2JWY4-F1
#
_cell.length_a   1.000
_cell.length_b   1.000
_cell.length_c   1.000
_cell.angle_alpha   90.00
_cell.angle_beta   90.00
_cell.angle_gamma   90.00
#
_symmetry.space_group_name_H-M   'P 1'
#
loop_
_entity.id
_entity.type
_entity.pdbx_description
1 polymer ?
#
loop_
_entity_poly.entity_id
_entity_poly.type
_entity_poly.pdbx_seq_one_letter_code
_entity_poly.pdbx_strand_id
1 'polypeptide(L)'
;MYVIGASWMRYLPHSLISTLRLNSQIEKKVRNMKTFIVALIALVVIAGSIWVYVWTGSYNISAASPHWSITLEMLETVRDRSIVAHSKGISTPPLAAETERAEKGLHHYHPMCRLCHGAPGYEREEFAMGLYPGAPDLASGQIQQEWNDAELYWIVKNGLKMTGMPSFGVTHDDEDIWGLVAFVRRLAGVQPAQYRALVEKTGLEKETERSHEKEADHH
;
A
#
# COMPACT_ATOMS: atom_id res chain seq x y z
N MET A 1 36.42 55.12 -8.03
CA MET A 1 35.21 54.55 -7.39
C MET A 1 35.52 54.44 -5.90
N TYR A 2 34.67 54.94 -4.99
CA TYR A 2 34.31 54.29 -3.71
C TYR A 2 33.77 55.29 -2.66
N VAL A 3 32.56 54.96 -2.22
CA VAL A 3 31.95 55.16 -0.89
C VAL A 3 31.80 56.59 -0.39
N ILE A 4 30.71 57.23 -0.81
CA ILE A 4 30.07 58.32 -0.05
C ILE A 4 29.25 57.65 1.06
N GLY A 5 29.85 57.50 2.24
CA GLY A 5 29.22 56.95 3.44
C GLY A 5 28.26 57.94 4.10
N ALA A 6 27.14 57.43 4.62
CA ALA A 6 26.02 58.15 5.22
C ALA A 6 26.35 58.91 6.53
N SER A 7 27.23 59.93 6.48
CA SER A 7 27.63 60.74 7.66
C SER A 7 26.60 61.78 8.10
N TRP A 8 25.56 62.03 7.30
CA TRP A 8 24.55 63.09 7.53
C TRP A 8 23.46 62.69 8.53
N MET A 9 23.33 61.41 8.84
CA MET A 9 22.29 60.87 9.73
C MET A 9 22.44 61.28 11.21
N ARG A 10 23.60 61.78 11.65
CA ARG A 10 23.85 62.20 13.04
C ARG A 10 23.17 63.52 13.44
N TYR A 11 22.64 64.29 12.48
CA TYR A 11 22.02 65.60 12.72
C TYR A 11 20.48 65.57 12.71
N LEU A 12 19.85 64.40 12.53
CA LEU A 12 18.39 64.27 12.58
C LEU A 12 17.90 64.25 14.04
N PRO A 13 16.86 65.03 14.40
CA PRO A 13 16.34 65.04 15.76
C PRO A 13 15.80 63.64 16.12
N HIS A 14 15.92 63.26 17.39
CA HIS A 14 15.59 61.91 17.87
C HIS A 14 14.13 61.50 17.56
N SER A 15 13.24 62.48 17.38
CA SER A 15 11.85 62.31 16.95
C SER A 15 11.70 61.90 15.48
N LEU A 16 12.60 62.31 14.59
CA LEU A 16 12.61 61.92 13.16
C LEU A 16 13.12 60.49 12.96
N ILE A 17 14.06 60.04 13.79
CA ILE A 17 14.59 58.66 13.73
C ILE A 17 13.53 57.66 14.25
N SER A 18 12.75 58.02 15.27
CA SER A 18 11.68 57.16 15.79
C SER A 18 10.50 57.04 14.83
N THR A 19 10.08 58.11 14.15
CA THR A 19 9.02 58.06 13.14
C THR A 19 9.42 57.25 11.90
N LEU A 20 10.66 57.37 11.42
CA LEU A 20 11.18 56.55 10.31
C LEU A 20 11.22 55.05 10.68
N ARG A 21 11.64 54.72 11.90
CA ARG A 21 11.59 53.33 12.40
C ARG A 21 10.15 52.82 12.49
N LEU A 22 9.22 53.62 13.01
CA LEU A 22 7.81 53.25 13.12
C LEU A 22 7.19 53.02 11.73
N ASN A 23 7.44 53.91 10.77
CA ASN A 23 6.96 53.77 9.39
C ASN A 23 7.54 52.51 8.71
N SER A 24 8.83 52.22 8.89
CA SER A 24 9.44 50.99 8.39
C SER A 24 8.84 49.71 9.01
N GLN A 25 8.51 49.73 10.31
CA GLN A 25 7.85 48.59 10.97
C GLN A 25 6.41 48.40 10.48
N ILE A 26 5.68 49.49 10.23
CA ILE A 26 4.33 49.45 9.66
C ILE A 26 4.37 48.91 8.22
N GLU A 27 5.28 49.41 7.38
CA GLU A 27 5.45 48.91 6.00
C GLU A 27 5.81 47.42 5.96
N LYS A 28 6.72 46.98 6.83
CA LYS A 28 7.05 45.55 6.99
C LYS A 28 5.83 44.74 7.42
N LYS A 29 5.06 45.21 8.41
CA LYS A 29 3.86 44.53 8.90
C LYS A 29 2.77 44.46 7.83
N VAL A 30 2.55 45.53 7.08
CA VAL A 30 1.58 45.57 5.97
C VAL A 30 2.02 44.65 4.83
N ARG A 31 3.32 44.61 4.49
CA ARG A 31 3.87 43.68 3.50
C ARG A 31 3.71 42.23 3.93
N ASN A 32 3.97 41.92 5.20
CA ASN A 32 3.78 40.57 5.76
C ASN A 32 2.28 40.18 5.80
N MET A 33 1.39 41.12 6.12
CA MET A 33 -0.06 40.90 6.08
C MET A 33 -0.55 40.63 4.64
N LYS A 34 -0.08 41.39 3.66
CA LYS A 34 -0.42 41.20 2.24
C LYS A 34 0.04 39.83 1.72
N THR A 35 1.28 39.44 2.04
CA THR A 35 1.80 38.12 1.65
C THR A 35 1.02 36.97 2.29
N PHE A 36 0.63 37.11 3.56
CA PHE A 36 -0.24 36.15 4.24
C PHE A 36 -1.62 36.03 3.57
N ILE A 37 -2.28 37.16 3.27
CA ILE A 37 -3.59 37.17 2.60
C ILE A 37 -3.49 36.52 1.21
N VAL A 38 -2.45 36.85 0.44
CA VAL A 38 -2.22 36.25 -0.89
C VAL A 38 -2.00 34.74 -0.78
N ALA A 39 -1.20 34.28 0.19
CA ALA A 39 -0.99 32.85 0.43
C ALA A 39 -2.29 32.13 0.81
N LEU A 40 -3.12 32.75 1.64
CA LEU A 40 -4.42 32.19 2.03
C LEU A 40 -5.39 32.11 0.85
N ILE A 41 -5.48 33.16 0.04
CA ILE A 41 -6.28 33.14 -1.20
C ILE A 41 -5.78 32.05 -2.15
N ALA A 42 -4.47 31.93 -2.34
CA ALA A 42 -3.89 30.88 -3.18
C ALA A 42 -4.25 29.48 -2.69
N LEU A 43 -4.19 29.22 -1.37
CA LEU A 43 -4.62 27.95 -0.79
C LEU A 43 -6.10 27.65 -1.03
N VAL A 44 -6.98 28.66 -0.87
CA VAL A 44 -8.42 28.51 -1.12
C VAL A 44 -8.69 28.21 -2.60
N VAL A 45 -8.00 28.89 -3.51
CA VAL A 45 -8.11 28.63 -4.95
C VAL A 45 -7.67 27.20 -5.28
N ILE A 46 -6.51 26.76 -4.75
CA ILE A 46 -6.02 25.39 -4.96
C ILE A 46 -7.01 24.36 -4.44
N ALA A 47 -7.51 24.53 -3.21
CA ALA A 47 -8.49 23.63 -2.62
C ALA A 47 -9.80 23.60 -3.42
N GLY A 48 -10.29 24.77 -3.86
CA GLY A 48 -11.47 24.89 -4.71
C GLY A 48 -11.27 24.21 -6.07
N SER A 49 -10.10 24.35 -6.70
CA SER A 49 -9.77 23.68 -7.96
C SER A 49 -9.76 22.15 -7.81
N ILE A 50 -9.17 21.62 -6.73
CA ILE A 50 -9.18 20.18 -6.43
C ILE A 50 -10.62 19.69 -6.23
N TRP A 51 -11.44 20.43 -5.47
CA TRP A 51 -12.83 20.07 -5.24
C TRP A 51 -13.64 20.02 -6.54
N VAL A 52 -13.49 21.03 -7.40
CA VAL A 52 -14.14 21.05 -8.72
C VAL A 52 -13.70 19.84 -9.55
N TYR A 53 -12.40 19.54 -9.60
CA TYR A 53 -11.86 18.39 -10.35
C TYR A 53 -12.42 17.03 -9.87
N VAL A 54 -12.58 16.85 -8.56
CA VAL A 54 -13.22 15.66 -7.98
C VAL A 54 -14.71 15.63 -8.32
N TRP A 55 -15.40 16.76 -8.17
CA TRP A 55 -16.84 16.87 -8.43
C TRP A 55 -17.21 16.62 -9.89
N THR A 56 -16.34 17.00 -10.83
CA THR A 56 -16.56 16.74 -12.27
C THR A 56 -16.35 15.28 -12.65
N GLY A 57 -15.81 14.43 -11.77
CA GLY A 57 -15.51 13.03 -12.09
C GLY A 57 -14.40 12.89 -13.14
N SER A 58 -13.56 13.91 -13.29
CA SER A 58 -12.50 13.93 -14.31
C SER A 58 -11.36 12.95 -14.02
N TYR A 59 -11.27 12.44 -12.79
CA TYR A 59 -10.34 11.38 -12.41
C TYR A 59 -10.93 10.01 -12.74
N ASN A 60 -10.28 9.27 -13.63
CA ASN A 60 -10.67 7.91 -13.96
C ASN A 60 -10.24 6.96 -12.83
N ILE A 61 -11.22 6.41 -12.11
CA ILE A 61 -11.00 5.45 -11.01
C ILE A 61 -11.05 3.99 -11.46
N SER A 62 -11.14 3.72 -12.77
CA SER A 62 -11.19 2.36 -13.31
C SER A 62 -9.92 1.57 -12.97
N ALA A 63 -10.08 0.36 -12.42
CA ALA A 63 -8.99 -0.58 -12.21
C ALA A 63 -8.26 -0.97 -13.52
N ALA A 64 -8.93 -0.84 -14.68
CA ALA A 64 -8.31 -1.08 -15.97
C ALA A 64 -7.32 0.03 -16.40
N SER A 65 -7.28 1.16 -15.69
CA SER A 65 -6.41 2.29 -15.98
C SER A 65 -5.41 2.48 -14.84
N PRO A 66 -4.11 2.21 -15.07
CA PRO A 66 -3.11 2.41 -14.04
C PRO A 66 -3.04 3.85 -13.54
N HIS A 67 -2.69 4.02 -12.27
CA HIS A 67 -2.25 5.30 -11.75
C HIS A 67 -1.02 5.81 -12.53
N TRP A 68 -0.77 7.12 -12.48
CA TRP A 68 0.46 7.70 -13.02
C TRP A 68 1.69 7.13 -12.32
N SER A 69 2.82 7.04 -13.02
CA SER A 69 4.06 6.41 -12.52
C SER A 69 4.50 6.96 -11.15
N ILE A 70 4.47 8.28 -10.97
CA ILE A 70 4.85 8.89 -9.68
C ILE A 70 3.89 8.51 -8.55
N THR A 71 2.60 8.38 -8.85
CA THR A 71 1.59 7.97 -7.88
C THR A 71 1.79 6.50 -7.52
N LEU A 72 2.08 5.64 -8.51
CA LEU A 72 2.40 4.23 -8.27
C LEU A 72 3.61 4.06 -7.37
N GLU A 73 4.73 4.70 -7.72
CA GLU A 73 5.97 4.64 -6.94
C GLU A 73 5.75 5.11 -5.49
N MET A 74 4.98 6.18 -5.31
CA MET A 74 4.63 6.67 -3.99
C MET A 74 3.77 5.66 -3.21
N LEU A 75 2.77 5.04 -3.85
CA LEU A 75 1.91 4.04 -3.22
C LEU A 75 2.69 2.77 -2.85
N GLU A 76 3.57 2.28 -3.74
CA GLU A 76 4.46 1.15 -3.48
C GLU A 76 5.41 1.46 -2.32
N THR A 77 6.03 2.64 -2.32
CA THR A 77 6.90 3.07 -1.22
C THR A 77 6.15 3.12 0.11
N VAL A 78 4.93 3.68 0.12
CA VAL A 78 4.09 3.74 1.34
C VAL A 78 3.73 2.34 1.81
N ARG A 79 3.31 1.45 0.89
CA ARG A 79 3.00 0.05 1.17
C ARG A 79 4.19 -0.64 1.81
N ASP A 80 5.36 -0.58 1.19
CA ASP A 80 6.53 -1.35 1.61
C ASP A 80 7.05 -0.85 2.96
N ARG A 81 7.12 0.47 3.14
CA ARG A 81 7.53 1.06 4.42
C ARG A 81 6.54 0.77 5.54
N SER A 82 5.24 0.73 5.23
CA SER A 82 4.20 0.34 6.17
C SER A 82 4.36 -1.11 6.61
N ILE A 83 4.54 -2.04 5.68
CA ILE A 83 4.74 -3.47 5.99
C ILE A 83 5.94 -3.65 6.92
N VAL A 84 7.09 -3.06 6.58
CA VAL A 84 8.31 -3.13 7.41
C VAL A 84 8.09 -2.51 8.79
N ALA A 85 7.37 -1.39 8.88
CA ALA A 85 7.14 -0.72 10.16
C ALA A 85 6.20 -1.52 11.08
N HIS A 86 5.13 -2.10 10.52
CA HIS A 86 4.08 -2.77 11.28
C HIS A 86 4.32 -4.26 11.52
N SER A 87 5.27 -4.88 10.81
CA SER A 87 5.72 -6.26 11.09
C SER A 87 6.74 -6.35 12.23
N LYS A 88 7.27 -5.21 12.70
CA LYS A 88 8.24 -5.18 13.82
C LYS A 88 7.63 -5.75 15.10
N GLY A 89 8.38 -6.66 15.72
CA GLY A 89 7.98 -7.28 16.99
C GLY A 89 7.05 -8.49 16.83
N ILE A 90 6.68 -8.85 15.60
CA ILE A 90 6.00 -10.13 15.34
C ILE A 90 7.01 -11.25 15.55
N SER A 91 6.69 -12.16 16.47
CA SER A 91 7.51 -13.34 16.75
C SER A 91 7.18 -14.45 15.76
N THR A 92 8.19 -14.97 15.07
CA THR A 92 8.02 -16.04 14.09
C THR A 92 8.07 -17.41 14.79
N PRO A 93 7.16 -18.34 14.43
CA PRO A 93 7.18 -19.71 14.97
C PRO A 93 8.48 -20.46 14.60
N PRO A 94 8.89 -21.47 15.38
CA PRO A 94 10.06 -22.29 15.06
C PRO A 94 9.87 -23.13 13.79
N LEU A 95 10.96 -23.33 13.04
CA LEU A 95 11.01 -24.12 11.79
C LEU A 95 10.67 -25.61 11.98
N ALA A 96 10.81 -26.15 13.20
CA ALA A 96 10.60 -27.57 13.47
C ALA A 96 9.17 -28.08 13.15
N ALA A 97 8.18 -27.19 13.12
CA ALA A 97 6.78 -27.51 12.79
C ALA A 97 6.38 -27.04 11.37
N GLU A 98 7.32 -26.59 10.54
CA GLU A 98 7.04 -25.93 9.26
C GLU A 98 6.40 -26.86 8.24
N THR A 99 6.74 -28.15 8.21
CA THR A 99 6.16 -29.10 7.25
C THR A 99 4.68 -29.36 7.51
N GLU A 100 4.29 -29.69 8.75
CA GLU A 100 2.88 -29.90 9.13
C GLU A 100 2.07 -28.61 8.97
N ARG A 101 2.65 -27.47 9.37
CA ARG A 101 2.04 -26.16 9.22
C ARG A 101 1.81 -25.79 7.75
N ALA A 102 2.78 -26.05 6.88
CA ALA A 102 2.61 -25.83 5.43
C ALA A 102 1.53 -26.74 4.84
N GLU A 103 1.39 -27.99 5.31
CA GLU A 103 0.28 -28.86 4.89
C GLU A 103 -1.08 -28.28 5.30
N LYS A 104 -1.22 -27.73 6.51
CA LYS A 104 -2.44 -26.99 6.92
C LYS A 104 -2.67 -25.74 6.06
N GLY A 105 -1.59 -25.01 5.75
CA GLY A 105 -1.65 -23.84 4.87
C GLY A 105 -2.18 -24.14 3.48
N LEU A 106 -1.94 -25.34 2.93
CA LEU A 106 -2.48 -25.75 1.63
C LEU A 106 -4.01 -25.77 1.62
N HIS A 107 -4.65 -26.20 2.71
CA HIS A 107 -6.11 -26.23 2.83
C HIS A 107 -6.75 -24.85 2.74
N HIS A 108 -6.00 -23.80 3.08
CA HIS A 108 -6.45 -22.42 2.93
C HIS A 108 -6.00 -21.81 1.60
N TYR A 109 -4.76 -22.09 1.19
CA TYR A 109 -4.19 -21.52 -0.01
C TYR A 109 -4.94 -21.94 -1.28
N HIS A 110 -5.22 -23.25 -1.41
CA HIS A 110 -5.81 -23.79 -2.62
C HIS A 110 -7.21 -23.24 -2.92
N PRO A 111 -8.17 -23.18 -1.98
CA PRO A 111 -9.50 -22.64 -2.30
C PRO A 111 -9.55 -21.10 -2.33
N MET A 112 -8.59 -20.38 -1.76
CA MET A 112 -8.71 -18.92 -1.59
C MET A 112 -7.59 -18.12 -2.27
N CYS A 113 -6.34 -18.41 -1.93
CA CYS A 113 -5.20 -17.62 -2.40
C CYS A 113 -4.88 -17.90 -3.87
N ARG A 114 -5.00 -19.16 -4.31
CA ARG A 114 -4.72 -19.55 -5.70
C ARG A 114 -5.60 -18.81 -6.69
N LEU A 115 -6.81 -18.41 -6.29
CA LEU A 115 -7.78 -17.81 -7.20
C LEU A 115 -7.23 -16.51 -7.80
N CYS A 116 -6.55 -15.71 -6.98
CA CYS A 116 -5.90 -14.48 -7.41
C CYS A 116 -4.45 -14.69 -7.83
N HIS A 117 -3.69 -15.51 -7.09
CA HIS A 117 -2.24 -15.64 -7.27
C HIS A 117 -1.82 -16.73 -8.25
N GLY A 118 -2.73 -17.63 -8.63
CA GLY A 118 -2.44 -18.86 -9.34
C GLY A 118 -1.76 -19.90 -8.44
N ALA A 119 -1.35 -21.01 -9.04
CA ALA A 119 -0.49 -22.02 -8.44
C ALA A 119 0.25 -22.80 -9.55
N PRO A 120 1.29 -23.58 -9.23
CA PRO A 120 1.93 -24.43 -10.22
C PRO A 120 0.93 -25.35 -10.93
N GLY A 121 0.70 -25.11 -12.23
CA GLY A 121 -0.28 -25.84 -13.03
C GLY A 121 -1.73 -25.36 -12.92
N TYR A 122 -2.00 -24.27 -12.20
CA TYR A 122 -3.30 -23.61 -12.09
C TYR A 122 -3.13 -22.14 -12.44
N GLU A 123 -3.78 -21.70 -13.51
CA GLU A 123 -3.81 -20.28 -13.85
C GLU A 123 -4.62 -19.47 -12.84
N ARG A 124 -4.44 -18.16 -12.87
CA ARG A 124 -5.30 -17.24 -12.10
C ARG A 124 -6.72 -17.34 -12.64
N GLU A 125 -7.72 -17.17 -11.78
CA GLU A 125 -9.12 -17.15 -12.20
C GLU A 125 -9.40 -15.93 -13.09
N GLU A 126 -10.43 -16.02 -13.93
CA GLU A 126 -10.77 -14.98 -14.91
C GLU A 126 -10.92 -13.60 -14.25
N PHE A 127 -11.60 -13.53 -13.10
CA PHE A 127 -11.81 -12.26 -12.38
C PHE A 127 -10.49 -11.64 -11.89
N ALA A 128 -9.48 -12.47 -11.58
CA ALA A 128 -8.21 -12.00 -11.05
C ALA A 128 -7.39 -11.24 -12.09
N MET A 129 -7.67 -11.45 -13.38
CA MET A 129 -7.04 -10.73 -14.49
C MET A 129 -7.42 -9.24 -14.51
N GLY A 130 -8.55 -8.87 -13.88
CA GLY A 130 -9.01 -7.49 -13.74
C GLY A 130 -8.50 -6.77 -12.48
N LEU A 131 -7.71 -7.43 -11.64
CA LEU A 131 -7.20 -6.82 -10.42
C LEU A 131 -6.15 -5.76 -10.71
N TYR A 132 -6.27 -4.63 -10.03
CA TYR A 132 -5.28 -3.56 -10.05
C TYR A 132 -4.90 -3.11 -8.62
N PRO A 133 -3.62 -3.17 -8.25
CA PRO A 133 -2.54 -3.85 -8.97
C PRO A 133 -2.82 -5.36 -9.10
N GLY A 134 -2.24 -5.98 -10.13
CA GLY A 134 -2.37 -7.43 -10.36
C GLY A 134 -1.71 -8.24 -9.24
N ALA A 135 -2.29 -9.39 -8.91
CA ALA A 135 -1.75 -10.26 -7.87
C ALA A 135 -0.43 -10.92 -8.31
N PRO A 136 0.65 -10.85 -7.50
CA PRO A 136 1.94 -11.42 -7.84
C PRO A 136 1.87 -12.95 -7.94
N ASP A 137 2.73 -13.53 -8.77
CA ASP A 137 2.91 -14.99 -8.83
C ASP A 137 3.71 -15.45 -7.60
N LEU A 138 3.05 -16.17 -6.70
CA LEU A 138 3.65 -16.69 -5.47
C LEU A 138 4.52 -17.93 -5.69
N ALA A 139 4.45 -18.58 -6.85
CA ALA A 139 5.31 -19.72 -7.18
C ALA A 139 6.69 -19.30 -7.72
N SER A 140 6.82 -18.05 -8.16
CA SER A 140 8.04 -17.48 -8.75
C SER A 140 9.25 -17.42 -7.80
N GLY A 141 9.01 -17.40 -6.48
CA GLY A 141 10.04 -17.20 -5.47
C GLY A 141 10.39 -15.73 -5.19
N GLN A 142 9.90 -14.78 -5.99
CA GLN A 142 10.23 -13.35 -5.83
C GLN A 142 9.71 -12.80 -4.50
N ILE A 143 8.45 -13.05 -4.17
CA ILE A 143 7.81 -12.55 -2.93
C ILE A 143 8.52 -13.09 -1.69
N GLN A 144 8.98 -14.33 -1.74
CA GLN A 144 9.73 -14.99 -0.67
C GLN A 144 11.13 -14.37 -0.51
N GLN A 145 11.75 -13.87 -1.58
CA GLN A 145 13.02 -13.18 -1.48
C GLN A 145 12.87 -11.74 -0.97
N GLU A 146 11.77 -11.09 -1.34
CA GLU A 146 11.48 -9.69 -1.00
C GLU A 146 11.07 -9.51 0.46
N TRP A 147 10.26 -10.44 0.99
CA TRP A 147 9.63 -10.31 2.31
C TRP A 147 10.07 -11.42 3.26
N ASN A 148 10.36 -11.06 4.51
CA ASN A 148 10.62 -12.02 5.59
C ASN A 148 9.31 -12.58 6.18
N ASP A 149 9.40 -13.58 7.07
CA ASP A 149 8.22 -14.30 7.58
C ASP A 149 7.25 -13.42 8.37
N ALA A 150 7.77 -12.47 9.16
CA ALA A 150 6.94 -11.52 9.90
C ALA A 150 6.21 -10.56 8.96
N GLU A 151 6.86 -10.15 7.87
CA GLU A 151 6.27 -9.30 6.84
C GLU A 151 5.20 -10.05 6.05
N LEU A 152 5.47 -11.28 5.61
CA LEU A 152 4.47 -12.14 4.95
C LEU A 152 3.27 -12.41 5.85
N TYR A 153 3.50 -12.72 7.13
CA TYR A 153 2.42 -12.88 8.10
C TYR A 153 1.58 -11.61 8.21
N TRP A 154 2.22 -10.44 8.31
CA TRP A 154 1.50 -9.17 8.40
C TRP A 154 0.68 -8.89 7.14
N ILE A 155 1.24 -9.12 5.97
CA ILE A 155 0.58 -8.95 4.66
C ILE A 155 -0.65 -9.87 4.58
N VAL A 156 -0.51 -11.17 4.86
CA VAL A 156 -1.61 -12.14 4.78
C VAL A 156 -2.69 -11.81 5.82
N LYS A 157 -2.28 -11.53 7.06
CA LYS A 157 -3.22 -11.22 8.15
C LYS A 157 -4.05 -9.97 7.88
N ASN A 158 -3.46 -8.92 7.31
CA ASN A 158 -4.11 -7.60 7.21
C ASN A 158 -4.60 -7.26 5.81
N GLY A 159 -4.15 -7.97 4.78
CA GLY A 159 -4.35 -7.59 3.39
C GLY A 159 -3.64 -6.29 3.03
N LEU A 160 -3.94 -5.76 1.85
CA LEU A 160 -3.32 -4.53 1.35
C LEU A 160 -4.40 -3.57 0.84
N LYS A 161 -4.48 -2.39 1.46
CA LYS A 161 -5.37 -1.31 1.01
C LYS A 161 -5.06 -0.91 -0.42
N MET A 162 -6.10 -0.50 -1.15
CA MET A 162 -6.02 -0.09 -2.56
C MET A 162 -5.54 -1.23 -3.48
N THR A 163 -5.85 -2.47 -3.10
CA THR A 163 -5.64 -3.68 -3.91
C THR A 163 -6.84 -4.62 -3.76
N GLY A 164 -6.87 -5.71 -4.52
CA GLY A 164 -7.83 -6.80 -4.33
C GLY A 164 -7.52 -7.74 -3.16
N MET A 165 -6.43 -7.55 -2.43
CA MET A 165 -6.00 -8.46 -1.36
C MET A 165 -6.77 -8.21 -0.05
N PRO A 166 -7.62 -9.15 0.40
CA PRO A 166 -8.43 -8.98 1.61
C PRO A 166 -7.61 -9.23 2.89
N SER A 167 -8.19 -8.83 4.03
CA SER A 167 -7.63 -9.09 5.37
C SER A 167 -8.07 -10.47 5.88
N PHE A 168 -7.19 -11.47 5.80
CA PHE A 168 -7.54 -12.84 6.21
C PHE A 168 -7.62 -13.02 7.72
N GLY A 169 -7.00 -12.15 8.52
CA GLY A 169 -7.09 -12.19 9.98
C GLY A 169 -8.49 -11.91 10.55
N VAL A 170 -9.44 -11.50 9.69
CA VAL A 170 -10.86 -11.41 10.04
C VAL A 170 -11.51 -12.80 10.11
N THR A 171 -11.03 -13.75 9.31
CA THR A 171 -11.64 -15.08 9.14
C THR A 171 -10.74 -16.24 9.59
N HIS A 172 -9.44 -16.01 9.76
CA HIS A 172 -8.43 -17.02 10.10
C HIS A 172 -7.71 -16.63 11.39
N ASP A 173 -7.40 -17.63 12.21
CA ASP A 173 -6.58 -17.43 13.41
C ASP A 173 -5.09 -17.37 13.08
N ASP A 174 -4.26 -17.12 14.10
CA ASP A 174 -2.82 -16.97 13.89
C ASP A 174 -2.14 -18.26 13.40
N GLU A 175 -2.62 -19.44 13.81
CA GLU A 175 -2.04 -20.71 13.34
C GLU A 175 -2.36 -20.96 11.87
N ASP A 176 -3.57 -20.62 11.43
CA ASP A 176 -3.96 -20.67 10.02
C ASP A 176 -3.12 -19.72 9.16
N ILE A 177 -2.93 -18.47 9.61
CA ILE A 177 -2.12 -17.48 8.90
C ILE A 177 -0.65 -17.93 8.84
N TRP A 178 -0.08 -18.42 9.93
CA TRP A 178 1.26 -19.00 9.91
C TRP A 178 1.34 -20.25 9.01
N GLY A 179 0.26 -21.02 8.93
CA GLY A 179 0.02 -22.07 7.93
C GLY A 179 0.24 -21.57 6.51
N LEU A 180 -0.47 -20.51 6.14
CA LEU A 180 -0.36 -19.87 4.84
C LEU A 180 1.06 -19.35 4.57
N VAL A 181 1.71 -18.70 5.54
CA VAL A 181 3.10 -18.21 5.38
C VAL A 181 4.06 -19.38 5.11
N ALA A 182 3.98 -20.45 5.89
CA ALA A 182 4.81 -21.64 5.70
C ALA A 182 4.54 -22.30 4.33
N PHE A 183 3.28 -22.35 3.89
CA PHE A 183 2.95 -22.87 2.57
C PHE A 183 3.47 -21.98 1.45
N VAL A 184 3.34 -20.66 1.55
CA VAL A 184 3.90 -19.71 0.57
C VAL A 184 5.41 -19.86 0.48
N ARG A 185 6.12 -20.05 1.60
CA ARG A 185 7.56 -20.36 1.58
C ARG A 185 7.88 -21.62 0.80
N ARG A 186 7.13 -22.70 1.06
CA ARG A 186 7.28 -23.99 0.39
C ARG A 186 6.91 -23.94 -1.09
N LEU A 187 5.98 -23.05 -1.48
CA LEU A 187 5.46 -22.98 -2.84
C LEU A 187 6.53 -22.60 -3.88
N ALA A 188 7.51 -21.80 -3.47
CA ALA A 188 8.63 -21.41 -4.33
C ALA A 188 9.38 -22.66 -4.83
N GLY A 189 9.36 -22.89 -6.15
CA GLY A 189 10.02 -24.03 -6.78
C GLY A 189 9.24 -25.35 -6.78
N VAL A 190 7.98 -25.36 -6.32
CA VAL A 190 7.10 -26.54 -6.45
C VAL A 190 6.73 -26.73 -7.92
N GLN A 191 6.92 -27.95 -8.42
CA GLN A 191 6.54 -28.29 -9.79
C GLN A 191 5.04 -28.60 -9.90
N PRO A 192 4.39 -28.36 -11.07
CA PRO A 192 2.96 -28.61 -11.24
C PRO A 192 2.49 -30.01 -10.82
N ALA A 193 3.27 -31.05 -11.13
CA ALA A 193 2.94 -32.42 -10.74
C ALA A 193 3.00 -32.63 -9.20
N GLN A 194 3.92 -31.95 -8.52
CA GLN A 194 4.04 -32.02 -7.06
C GLN A 194 2.89 -31.27 -6.40
N TYR A 195 2.51 -30.10 -6.92
CA TYR A 195 1.37 -29.33 -6.40
C TYR A 195 0.07 -30.14 -6.53
N ARG A 196 -0.20 -30.72 -7.70
CA ARG A 196 -1.37 -31.61 -7.89
C ARG A 196 -1.39 -32.77 -6.91
N ALA A 197 -0.26 -33.46 -6.72
CA ALA A 197 -0.17 -34.57 -5.76
C ALA A 197 -0.46 -34.12 -4.31
N LEU A 198 -0.04 -32.90 -3.93
CA LEU A 198 -0.37 -32.34 -2.61
C LEU A 198 -1.89 -32.09 -2.47
N VAL A 199 -2.51 -31.50 -3.49
CA VAL A 199 -3.96 -31.22 -3.50
C VAL A 199 -4.77 -32.52 -3.48
N GLU A 200 -4.42 -33.50 -4.32
CA GLU A 200 -5.05 -34.82 -4.36
C GLU A 200 -4.97 -35.53 -3.00
N LYS A 201 -3.80 -35.51 -2.35
CA LYS A 201 -3.60 -36.10 -1.01
C LYS A 201 -4.55 -35.53 0.04
N THR A 202 -4.85 -34.23 -0.05
CA THR A 202 -5.76 -33.53 0.87
C THR A 202 -7.25 -33.70 0.54
N GLY A 203 -7.59 -34.19 -0.66
CA GLY A 203 -8.97 -34.34 -1.12
C GLY A 203 -9.69 -33.04 -1.50
N LEU A 204 -8.97 -31.91 -1.58
CA LEU A 204 -9.52 -30.58 -1.84
C LEU A 204 -10.17 -30.42 -3.22
N GLU A 205 -9.68 -31.14 -4.23
CA GLU A 205 -10.30 -31.15 -5.58
C GLU A 205 -11.75 -31.63 -5.53
N LYS A 206 -12.00 -32.76 -4.84
CA LYS A 206 -13.34 -33.35 -4.70
C LYS A 206 -14.27 -32.50 -3.85
N GLU A 207 -13.73 -31.68 -2.96
CA GLU A 207 -14.52 -30.76 -2.14
C GLU A 207 -14.98 -29.54 -2.95
N THR A 208 -14.08 -29.01 -3.78
CA THR A 208 -14.37 -27.89 -4.69
C THR A 208 -15.43 -28.29 -5.73
N GLU A 209 -15.30 -29.46 -6.35
CA GLU A 209 -16.30 -29.98 -7.30
C GLU A 209 -17.68 -30.14 -6.66
N ARG A 210 -17.76 -30.70 -5.44
CA ARG A 210 -19.03 -30.86 -4.70
C ARG A 210 -19.65 -29.53 -4.28
N SER A 211 -18.86 -28.49 -3.99
CA SER A 211 -19.41 -27.16 -3.70
C SER A 211 -20.05 -26.53 -4.94
N HIS A 212 -19.43 -26.67 -6.11
CA HIS A 212 -19.99 -26.15 -7.36
C HIS A 212 -21.27 -26.88 -7.79
N GLU A 213 -21.36 -28.19 -7.58
CA GLU A 213 -22.56 -28.98 -7.88
C GLU A 213 -23.75 -28.59 -6.99
N LYS A 214 -23.51 -28.35 -5.70
CA LYS A 214 -24.55 -27.87 -4.77
C LYS A 214 -25.02 -26.45 -5.09
N GLU A 215 -24.12 -25.56 -5.50
CA GLU A 215 -24.47 -24.19 -5.92
C GLU A 215 -25.37 -24.22 -7.17
N ALA A 216 -25.09 -25.12 -8.13
CA ALA A 216 -25.87 -25.27 -9.35
C ALA A 216 -27.29 -25.81 -9.11
N ASP A 217 -27.49 -26.64 -8.09
CA ASP A 217 -28.82 -27.19 -7.72
C ASP A 217 -29.70 -26.18 -6.97
N HIS A 218 -29.15 -25.04 -6.53
CA HIS A 218 -29.87 -23.99 -5.80
C HIS A 218 -30.30 -22.79 -6.67
N HIS A 219 -30.11 -22.88 -8.00
CA HIS A 219 -30.48 -21.85 -8.98
C HIS A 219 -31.60 -22.27 -9.93
#